data_AF-A0AAU5RAJ2-F1
#
_entry.id   AF-A0AAU5RAJ2-F1
#
_cell.length_a   1.000
_cell.length_b   1.000
_cell.length_c   1.000
_cell.angle_alpha   90.00
_cell.angle_beta   90.00
_cell.angle_gamma   90.00
#
_symmetry.space_group_name_H-M   'P 1'
#
loop_
_entity.id
_entity.type
_entity.pdbx_description
1 polymer ?
#
loop_
_entity_poly.entity_id
_entity_poly.type
_entity_poly.pdbx_seq_one_letter_code
_entity_poly.pdbx_strand_id
1 'polypeptide(L)'
;MTTVEPTPALIPFKEITEPGYASRFVDRGLTQEELPGDGLHLHGLCPRCDAPIQAFLPSSTVRSVAPPPAPPADGSVAAPAPGSAGVAADSGDGSPDALAADTAPLVCNCTACDHPGRPAEYADGCGAYWLLTVEREEA
;
A
#
# COMPACT_ATOMS: atom_id res chain seq x y z
N MET A 1 23.00 5.95 -38.52
CA MET A 1 23.43 6.30 -37.15
C MET A 1 22.38 5.70 -36.23
N THR A 2 22.64 4.52 -35.69
CA THR A 2 21.68 3.81 -34.83
C THR A 2 21.90 4.27 -33.40
N THR A 3 20.94 5.01 -32.85
CA THR A 3 20.93 5.39 -31.45
C THR A 3 20.75 4.13 -30.62
N VAL A 4 21.74 3.81 -29.78
CA VAL A 4 21.61 2.75 -28.77
C VAL A 4 20.93 3.39 -27.57
N GLU A 5 19.70 2.96 -27.30
CA GLU A 5 18.97 3.35 -26.09
C GLU A 5 19.67 2.72 -24.88
N PRO A 6 20.04 3.48 -23.84
CA PRO A 6 20.77 2.95 -22.71
C PRO A 6 19.87 1.96 -21.95
N THR A 7 20.33 0.71 -21.81
CA THR A 7 19.70 -0.28 -20.94
C THR A 7 19.70 0.28 -19.50
N PRO A 8 18.54 0.38 -18.84
CA PRO A 8 18.51 0.88 -17.47
C PRO A 8 19.36 -0.03 -16.59
N ALA A 9 20.32 0.55 -15.87
CA ALA A 9 21.12 -0.18 -14.91
C ALA A 9 20.17 -0.81 -13.88
N LEU A 10 20.19 -2.13 -13.76
CA LEU A 10 19.44 -2.83 -12.72
C LEU A 10 20.00 -2.38 -11.37
N ILE A 11 19.18 -1.70 -10.57
CA ILE A 11 19.54 -1.39 -9.19
C ILE A 11 19.67 -2.75 -8.48
N PRO A 12 20.82 -3.10 -7.88
CA PRO A 12 20.99 -4.38 -7.20
C PRO A 12 20.04 -4.42 -6.00
N PHE A 13 18.90 -5.08 -6.17
CA PHE A 13 17.94 -5.31 -5.10
C PHE A 13 18.53 -6.33 -4.14
N LYS A 14 18.90 -5.87 -2.95
CA LYS A 14 19.17 -6.75 -1.81
C LYS A 14 17.96 -6.67 -0.90
N GLU A 15 17.22 -7.77 -0.79
CA GLU A 15 16.19 -7.91 0.22
C GLU A 15 16.84 -7.84 1.61
N ILE A 16 16.36 -6.91 2.45
CA ILE A 16 16.85 -6.72 3.83
C ILE A 16 15.76 -7.01 4.86
N THR A 17 14.76 -7.81 4.48
CA THR A 17 13.78 -8.33 5.44
C THR A 17 14.34 -9.55 6.16
N GLU A 18 13.99 -9.72 7.44
CA GLU A 18 14.28 -10.94 8.19
C GLU A 18 12.99 -11.49 8.81
N PRO A 19 12.90 -12.83 8.98
CA PRO A 19 11.88 -13.42 9.83
C PRO A 19 11.86 -12.74 11.20
N GLY A 20 10.67 -12.29 11.62
CA GLY A 20 10.44 -11.66 12.92
C GLY A 20 10.50 -10.13 12.95
N TYR A 21 10.73 -9.43 11.83
CA TYR A 21 10.62 -7.97 11.78
C TYR A 21 9.24 -7.47 12.20
N ALA A 22 8.17 -8.17 11.78
CA ALA A 22 6.81 -7.87 12.20
C ALA A 22 6.64 -7.92 13.73
N SER A 23 7.06 -9.03 14.37
CA SER A 23 6.99 -9.18 15.82
C SER A 23 7.82 -8.11 16.54
N ARG A 24 9.06 -7.87 16.09
CA ARG A 24 9.92 -6.81 16.65
C ARG A 24 9.29 -5.42 16.51
N PHE A 25 8.61 -5.13 15.41
CA PHE A 25 7.92 -3.86 15.20
C PHE A 25 6.79 -3.68 16.21
N VAL A 26 5.96 -4.71 16.40
CA VAL A 26 4.86 -4.73 17.37
C VAL A 26 5.38 -4.61 18.81
N ASP A 27 6.42 -5.38 19.16
CA ASP A 27 7.01 -5.41 20.50
C ASP A 27 7.69 -4.09 20.90
N ARG A 28 8.12 -3.27 19.92
CA ARG A 28 8.91 -2.05 20.13
C ARG A 28 8.07 -0.76 20.18
N GLY A 29 6.88 -0.84 20.76
CA GLY A 29 6.06 0.34 21.04
C GLY A 29 5.28 0.83 19.83
N LEU A 30 4.77 -0.09 19.01
CA LEU A 30 3.78 0.22 18.00
C LEU A 30 2.57 0.90 18.66
N THR A 31 2.24 2.09 18.18
CA THR A 31 0.98 2.77 18.49
C THR A 31 0.19 2.99 17.21
N GLN A 32 -1.13 2.95 17.33
CA GLN A 32 -2.04 3.11 16.22
C GLN A 32 -3.02 4.26 16.48
N GLU A 33 -3.32 5.02 15.44
CA GLU A 33 -4.34 6.07 15.44
C GLU A 33 -5.30 5.82 14.27
N GLU A 34 -6.59 5.76 14.56
CA GLU A 34 -7.63 5.70 13.54
C GLU A 34 -7.83 7.07 12.89
N LEU A 35 -7.89 7.08 11.56
CA LEU A 35 -8.07 8.27 10.76
C LEU A 35 -9.48 8.27 10.14
N PRO A 36 -10.06 9.47 9.89
CA PRO A 36 -11.36 9.57 9.22
C PRO A 36 -11.39 8.81 7.88
N GLY A 37 -12.45 8.02 7.66
CA GLY A 37 -12.57 7.14 6.49
C GLY A 37 -11.87 5.79 6.66
N ASP A 38 -11.80 5.30 7.90
CA ASP A 38 -11.33 3.96 8.30
C ASP A 38 -9.84 3.68 7.97
N GLY A 39 -9.04 4.75 7.84
CA GLY A 39 -7.59 4.64 7.69
C GLY A 39 -6.91 4.38 9.03
N LEU A 40 -5.74 3.74 9.01
CA LEU A 40 -4.92 3.53 10.19
C LEU A 40 -3.57 4.24 10.02
N HIS A 41 -3.20 5.05 10.99
CA HIS A 41 -1.85 5.59 11.11
C HIS A 41 -1.07 4.77 12.13
N LEU A 42 0.00 4.12 11.68
CA LEU A 42 0.90 3.37 12.53
C LEU A 42 2.14 4.21 12.83
N HIS A 43 2.51 4.25 14.11
CA HIS A 43 3.78 4.81 14.57
C HIS A 43 4.55 3.72 15.29
N GLY A 44 5.84 3.59 15.00
CA GLY A 44 6.67 2.60 15.69
C GLY A 44 8.15 2.79 15.41
N LEU A 45 8.95 1.82 15.83
CA LEU A 45 10.40 1.85 15.66
C LEU A 45 10.83 0.85 14.59
N CYS A 46 11.71 1.26 13.69
CA CYS A 46 12.26 0.39 12.67
C CYS A 46 12.96 -0.84 13.31
N PRO A 47 12.56 -2.08 13.01
CA PRO A 47 13.15 -3.29 13.61
C PRO A 47 14.66 -3.48 13.38
N ARG A 48 15.21 -2.73 12.42
CA ARG A 48 16.63 -2.77 12.06
C ARG A 48 17.49 -1.77 12.84
N CYS A 49 16.97 -0.58 13.10
CA CYS A 49 17.80 0.55 13.55
C CYS A 49 17.17 1.39 14.66
N ASP A 50 15.97 1.06 15.11
CA ASP A 50 15.26 1.74 16.19
C ASP A 50 14.91 3.21 15.92
N ALA A 51 15.13 3.69 14.70
CA ALA A 51 14.64 5.00 14.29
C ALA A 51 13.11 5.00 14.17
N PRO A 52 12.45 6.12 14.54
CA PRO A 52 11.01 6.25 14.42
C PRO A 52 10.59 6.19 12.96
N ILE A 53 9.47 5.52 12.70
CA ILE A 53 8.83 5.42 11.41
C ILE A 53 7.32 5.59 11.56
N GLN A 54 6.68 5.95 10.45
CA GLN A 54 5.23 6.12 10.39
C GLN A 54 4.68 5.51 9.11
N ALA A 55 3.49 4.93 9.15
CA ALA A 55 2.88 4.36 7.97
C ALA A 55 1.37 4.55 7.96
N PHE A 56 0.85 4.96 6.80
CA PHE A 56 -0.57 5.11 6.57
C PHE A 56 -1.10 3.86 5.84
N LEU A 57 -2.06 3.19 6.47
CA LEU A 57 -2.77 2.04 5.92
C LEU A 57 -4.22 2.44 5.61
N PRO A 58 -4.56 2.74 4.35
CA PRO A 58 -5.95 3.01 3.99
C PRO A 58 -6.82 1.76 4.17
N SER A 59 -8.11 1.94 4.45
CA SER A 59 -9.15 0.88 4.41
C SER A 59 -9.47 0.44 2.99
N SER A 60 -9.42 1.36 2.02
CA SER A 60 -9.63 1.08 0.61
C SER A 60 -8.67 1.88 -0.25
N THR A 61 -8.09 1.23 -1.27
CA THR A 61 -7.21 1.87 -2.25
C THR A 61 -8.00 2.53 -3.39
N VAL A 62 -9.27 2.15 -3.56
CA VAL A 62 -10.17 2.73 -4.56
C VAL A 62 -11.32 3.47 -3.88
N ARG A 63 -11.57 4.70 -4.30
CA ARG A 63 -12.88 5.31 -4.06
C ARG A 63 -13.85 4.58 -4.96
N SER A 64 -14.73 3.75 -4.40
CA SER A 64 -15.85 3.21 -5.16
C SER A 64 -16.55 4.38 -5.84
N VAL A 65 -16.62 4.36 -7.17
CA VAL A 65 -17.48 5.31 -7.89
C VAL A 65 -18.89 4.98 -7.42
N ALA A 66 -19.54 5.95 -6.78
CA ALA A 66 -20.95 5.80 -6.41
C ALA A 66 -21.71 5.32 -7.66
N PRO A 67 -22.58 4.30 -7.55
CA PRO A 67 -23.41 3.90 -8.67
C PRO A 67 -24.07 5.16 -9.25
N PRO A 68 -24.08 5.35 -10.58
CA PRO A 68 -24.82 6.47 -11.14
C PRO A 68 -26.25 6.42 -10.56
N PRO A 69 -26.83 7.58 -10.20
CA PRO A 69 -28.19 7.62 -9.68
C PRO A 69 -29.10 6.83 -10.63
N ALA A 70 -29.98 6.02 -10.08
CA ALA A 70 -30.91 5.23 -10.87
C ALA A 70 -31.57 6.15 -11.91
N PRO A 71 -31.68 5.72 -13.18
CA PRO A 71 -32.33 6.53 -14.19
C PRO A 71 -33.75 6.88 -13.71
N PRO A 72 -34.26 8.08 -14.03
CA PRO A 72 -35.65 8.43 -13.72
C PRO A 72 -36.56 7.36 -14.33
N ALA A 73 -37.59 6.97 -13.57
CA ALA A 73 -38.52 5.88 -13.91
C ALA A 73 -39.29 6.09 -15.24
N ASP A 74 -39.18 7.28 -15.83
CA ASP A 74 -39.91 7.69 -17.03
C ASP A 74 -39.25 7.23 -18.36
N GLY A 75 -38.20 6.39 -18.30
CA GLY A 75 -37.72 5.64 -19.47
C GLY A 75 -37.03 6.46 -20.56
N SER A 76 -36.67 7.72 -20.29
CA SER A 76 -35.90 8.54 -21.24
C SER A 76 -34.40 8.26 -21.10
N VAL A 77 -33.86 7.44 -22.00
CA VAL A 77 -32.41 7.26 -22.16
C VAL A 77 -31.85 8.39 -23.03
N ALA A 78 -31.06 9.28 -22.43
CA ALA A 78 -30.19 10.17 -23.18
C ALA A 78 -29.11 9.33 -23.89
N ALA A 79 -28.93 9.57 -25.19
CA ALA A 79 -27.95 8.84 -26.00
C ALA A 79 -26.53 9.01 -25.44
N PRO A 80 -25.75 7.93 -25.26
CA PRO A 80 -24.37 8.03 -24.81
C PRO A 80 -23.49 8.66 -25.90
N ALA A 81 -22.59 9.57 -25.50
CA ALA A 81 -21.54 10.08 -26.36
C ALA A 81 -20.55 8.95 -26.72
N PRO A 82 -20.02 8.90 -27.96
CA PRO A 82 -19.07 7.86 -28.34
C PRO A 82 -17.69 8.18 -27.76
N GLY A 83 -17.16 7.31 -26.89
CA GLY A 83 -15.73 7.35 -26.56
C GLY A 83 -15.36 6.87 -25.16
N SER A 84 -15.60 5.61 -24.83
CA SER A 84 -14.73 4.88 -23.90
C SER A 84 -14.94 3.38 -24.11
N ALA A 85 -13.98 2.73 -24.75
CA ALA A 85 -13.86 1.29 -24.69
C ALA A 85 -13.48 0.92 -23.24
N GLY A 86 -14.47 0.50 -22.46
CA GLY A 86 -14.22 -0.12 -21.16
C GLY A 86 -13.53 -1.46 -21.39
N VAL A 87 -12.30 -1.60 -20.91
CA VAL A 87 -11.72 -2.92 -20.69
C VAL A 87 -12.60 -3.64 -19.67
N ALA A 88 -13.05 -4.84 -20.01
CA ALA A 88 -13.84 -5.67 -19.12
C ALA A 88 -13.09 -5.84 -17.79
N ALA A 89 -13.70 -5.39 -16.70
CA ALA A 89 -13.28 -5.77 -15.37
C ALA A 89 -13.49 -7.29 -15.27
N ASP A 90 -12.39 -8.02 -15.14
CA ASP A 90 -12.40 -9.42 -14.77
C ASP A 90 -13.15 -9.53 -13.43
N SER A 91 -14.35 -10.09 -13.50
CA SER A 91 -15.19 -10.36 -12.35
C SER A 91 -14.66 -11.64 -11.71
N GLY A 92 -13.48 -11.54 -11.09
CA GLY A 92 -13.00 -12.57 -10.19
C GLY A 92 -14.03 -12.73 -9.09
N ASP A 93 -14.59 -13.94 -8.97
CA ASP A 93 -15.46 -14.33 -7.87
C ASP A 93 -14.62 -14.40 -6.60
N GLY A 94 -14.42 -13.25 -5.97
CA GLY A 94 -13.89 -13.17 -4.62
C GLY A 94 -14.87 -13.81 -3.66
N SER A 95 -14.73 -15.11 -3.43
CA SER A 95 -15.46 -15.86 -2.42
C SER A 95 -15.34 -15.14 -1.05
N PRO A 96 -16.44 -14.79 -0.38
CA PRO A 96 -16.43 -14.04 0.88
C PRO A 96 -16.04 -14.88 2.11
N ASP A 97 -15.80 -16.19 1.95
CA ASP A 97 -15.51 -17.11 3.07
C ASP A 97 -14.06 -17.04 3.60
N ALA A 98 -13.35 -15.95 3.30
CA ALA A 98 -12.11 -15.61 3.96
C ALA A 98 -12.12 -14.13 4.36
N LEU A 99 -12.69 -13.84 5.52
CA LEU A 99 -12.25 -12.72 6.36
C LEU A 99 -10.79 -13.02 6.81
N ALA A 100 -9.88 -13.11 5.85
CA ALA A 100 -8.47 -13.33 6.05
C ALA A 100 -7.88 -11.97 6.39
N ALA A 101 -7.45 -11.81 7.63
CA ALA A 101 -6.89 -10.57 8.15
C ALA A 101 -6.02 -9.83 7.12
N ASP A 102 -6.28 -8.54 6.96
CA ASP A 102 -5.67 -7.70 5.93
C ASP A 102 -4.16 -7.71 6.12
N THR A 103 -3.44 -8.33 5.18
CA THR A 103 -1.98 -8.32 5.23
C THR A 103 -1.47 -7.04 4.56
N ALA A 104 -0.92 -6.14 5.37
CA ALA A 104 -0.42 -4.85 4.93
C ALA A 104 1.11 -4.83 4.83
N PRO A 105 1.69 -4.45 3.68
CA PRO A 105 3.13 -4.25 3.58
C PRO A 105 3.54 -2.92 4.23
N LEU A 106 4.55 -2.99 5.09
CA LEU A 106 5.24 -1.83 5.65
C LEU A 106 6.63 -1.73 5.06
N VAL A 107 6.96 -0.55 4.54
CA VAL A 107 8.31 -0.20 4.08
C VAL A 107 8.89 0.79 5.07
N CYS A 108 10.11 0.55 5.52
CA CYS A 108 10.79 1.46 6.43
C CYS A 108 11.07 2.81 5.76
N ASN A 109 10.70 3.90 6.44
CA ASN A 109 10.94 5.28 6.02
C ASN A 109 11.74 6.09 7.06
N CYS A 110 12.63 5.43 7.81
CA CYS A 110 13.44 6.11 8.82
C CYS A 110 14.35 7.18 8.21
N THR A 111 14.43 8.35 8.84
CA THR A 111 15.28 9.47 8.42
C THR A 111 16.39 9.80 9.41
N ALA A 112 16.34 9.22 10.61
CA ALA A 112 17.25 9.53 11.70
C ALA A 112 18.61 8.82 11.63
N CYS A 113 18.84 7.94 10.66
CA CYS A 113 20.05 7.13 10.58
C CYS A 113 20.50 6.83 9.15
N ASP A 114 21.82 6.65 9.01
CA ASP A 114 22.46 6.21 7.77
C ASP A 114 22.60 4.68 7.73
N HIS A 115 22.49 4.12 6.53
CA HIS A 115 22.57 2.68 6.33
C HIS A 115 23.64 2.27 5.32
N PRO A 116 24.53 1.33 5.67
CA PRO A 116 25.43 0.72 4.71
C PRO A 116 24.64 0.09 3.56
N GLY A 117 24.99 0.46 2.33
CA GLY A 117 24.35 -0.05 1.11
C GLY A 117 23.08 0.69 0.68
N ARG A 118 22.70 1.79 1.35
CA ARG A 118 21.67 2.70 0.82
C ARG A 118 22.23 3.45 -0.40
N PRO A 119 21.57 3.38 -1.57
CA PRO A 119 21.98 4.19 -2.73
C PRO A 119 21.93 5.68 -2.39
N ALA A 120 22.89 6.44 -2.90
CA ALA A 120 23.10 7.84 -2.51
C ALA A 120 21.93 8.77 -2.90
N GLU A 121 21.13 8.35 -3.87
CA GLU A 121 19.92 9.06 -4.33
C GLU A 121 18.73 8.95 -3.37
N TYR A 122 18.75 8.01 -2.41
CA TYR A 122 17.67 7.84 -1.43
C TYR A 122 18.04 8.50 -0.10
N ALA A 123 17.23 9.50 0.29
CA ALA A 123 17.38 10.20 1.57
C ALA A 123 16.82 9.40 2.75
N ASP A 124 15.78 8.59 2.52
CA ASP A 124 14.97 7.99 3.57
C ASP A 124 14.92 6.47 3.48
N GLY A 125 14.73 5.83 4.63
CA GLY A 125 14.51 4.39 4.75
C GLY A 125 15.80 3.57 4.82
N CYS A 126 15.68 2.40 5.44
CA CYS A 126 16.78 1.44 5.54
C CYS A 126 16.72 0.33 4.46
N GLY A 127 15.70 0.37 3.59
CA GLY A 127 15.43 -0.65 2.59
C GLY A 127 14.78 -1.93 3.14
N ALA A 128 14.47 -2.00 4.43
CA ALA A 128 13.70 -3.10 4.99
C ALA A 128 12.20 -2.91 4.77
N TYR A 129 11.51 -4.04 4.61
CA TYR A 129 10.06 -4.10 4.58
C TYR A 129 9.59 -5.32 5.36
N TRP A 130 8.34 -5.34 5.82
CA TRP A 130 7.72 -6.51 6.45
C TRP A 130 6.21 -6.49 6.20
N LEU A 131 5.56 -7.61 6.43
CA LEU A 131 4.12 -7.73 6.35
C LEU A 131 3.53 -7.72 7.76
N LEU A 132 2.47 -6.95 7.97
CA LEU A 132 1.66 -7.00 9.18
C LEU A 132 0.31 -7.59 8.85
N THR A 133 -0.17 -8.45 9.75
CA THR A 133 -1.57 -8.82 9.79
C THR A 133 -2.32 -7.74 10.55
N VAL A 134 -3.33 -7.14 9.91
CA VAL A 134 -4.17 -6.10 10.51
C VAL A 134 -5.55 -6.70 10.74
N GLU A 135 -5.93 -6.76 12.01
CA GLU A 135 -7.30 -7.06 12.41
C GLU A 135 -8.06 -5.74 12.46
N ARG A 136 -9.18 -5.66 11.73
CA ARG A 136 -10.10 -4.51 11.81
C ARG A 136 -11.36 -5.00 12.50
N GLU A 137 -11.82 -4.29 13.53
CA GLU A 137 -13.15 -4.52 14.07
C GLU A 137 -14.17 -4.03 13.02
N GLU A 138 -15.02 -4.94 12.55
CA GLU A 138 -16.14 -4.58 11.68
C GLU A 138 -17.12 -3.73 12.49
N ALA A 139 -17.35 -2.49 12.03
CA ALA A 139 -18.27 -1.52 12.64
C ALA A 139 -19.75 -1.83 12.37
#